data_AF-A0A2T0QXR7-F1
#
_entry.id   AF-A0A2T0QXR7-F1
#
_cell.length_a   1.000
_cell.length_b   1.000
_cell.length_c   1.000
_cell.angle_alpha   90.00
_cell.angle_beta   90.00
_cell.angle_gamma   90.00
#
_symmetry.space_group_name_H-M   'P 1'
#
loop_
_entity.id
_entity.type
_entity.pdbx_description
1 polymer ?
#
loop_
_entity_poly.entity_id
_entity_poly.type
_entity_poly.pdbx_seq_one_letter_code
_entity_poly.pdbx_strand_id
1 'polypeptide(L)'
;MRNHPMSLAGYGELEHYLCAREALEDVLTNNRGDFTGFRDHWRQVLDHARAGDFAGVMQREGRVNLVDPPEGTSWARWAEWVDLRLTEVAADPSTLAPLPRHPPSPIVREGLLDPAEQETVRRVLAEAPLPELAGRRDYLVLEAPHTIGVARQLDRATGQVSERPTRRIGVVLERRDSVRVVNLHAADAEAVVPPEEVRERWPVLGAAFGGWFSQNLVPEEDSPWWQQVGMLEQETDERLALLAAEITDLLTLDDSDVHAVVASAGCYVEPVHLRLWLQWMAWRIGYFDWK
;
A
#
# COMPACT_ATOMS: atom_id res chain seq x y z
N MET A 1 36.11 -7.05 12.48
CA MET A 1 34.65 -7.23 12.62
C MET A 1 34.26 -8.51 11.91
N ARG A 2 33.69 -9.49 12.61
CA ARG A 2 33.16 -10.71 11.98
C ARG A 2 31.78 -10.36 11.44
N ASN A 3 31.59 -10.48 10.14
CA ASN A 3 30.26 -10.39 9.53
C ASN A 3 29.44 -11.56 10.07
N HIS A 4 28.56 -11.30 11.03
CA HIS A 4 27.46 -12.23 11.28
C HIS A 4 26.58 -12.21 10.03
N PRO A 5 26.33 -13.35 9.37
CA PRO A 5 25.31 -13.38 8.33
C PRO A 5 24.00 -12.94 8.98
N MET A 6 23.43 -11.82 8.52
CA MET A 6 22.06 -11.46 8.85
C MET A 6 21.19 -12.64 8.40
N SER A 7 20.70 -13.42 9.37
CA SER A 7 19.68 -14.41 9.10
C SER A 7 18.40 -13.69 8.66
N LEU A 8 17.51 -14.37 7.94
CA LEU A 8 16.13 -13.93 7.68
C LEU A 8 15.37 -13.44 8.93
N ALA A 9 15.90 -13.61 10.15
CA ALA A 9 15.50 -12.89 11.36
C ALA A 9 15.42 -11.36 11.24
N GLY A 10 16.15 -10.72 10.31
CA GLY A 10 16.02 -9.27 10.05
C GLY A 10 14.67 -8.89 9.44
N TYR A 11 13.88 -9.87 9.02
CA TYR A 11 12.53 -9.69 8.50
C TYR A 11 11.63 -8.92 9.48
N GLY A 12 11.62 -9.29 10.77
CA GLY A 12 10.80 -8.65 11.80
C GLY A 12 11.29 -7.27 12.27
N GLU A 13 12.57 -6.95 12.09
CA GLU A 13 13.13 -5.65 12.50
C GLU A 13 12.93 -4.56 11.43
N LEU A 14 12.64 -4.94 10.19
CA LEU A 14 12.36 -4.05 9.06
C LEU A 14 10.86 -3.75 8.86
N GLU A 15 9.97 -4.46 9.58
CA GLU A 15 8.51 -4.37 9.46
C GLU A 15 7.95 -2.97 9.78
N HIS A 16 8.72 -2.12 10.46
CA HIS A 16 8.30 -0.74 10.71
C HIS A 16 8.23 0.12 9.43
N TYR A 17 8.93 -0.27 8.36
CA TYR A 17 9.00 0.53 7.12
C TYR A 17 8.63 -0.22 5.85
N LEU A 18 8.85 -1.54 5.79
CA LEU A 18 8.61 -2.35 4.60
C LEU A 18 7.45 -3.32 4.82
N CYS A 19 6.73 -3.62 3.73
CA CYS A 19 5.77 -4.70 3.76
C CYS A 19 6.45 -6.07 3.84
N ALA A 20 5.76 -7.07 4.36
CA ALA A 20 6.22 -8.45 4.51
C ALA A 20 6.96 -8.99 3.26
N ARG A 21 6.36 -8.85 2.07
CA ARG A 21 7.02 -9.26 0.82
C ARG A 21 8.29 -8.45 0.51
N GLU A 22 8.25 -7.14 0.66
CA GLU A 22 9.37 -6.26 0.37
C GLU A 22 10.54 -6.51 1.32
N ALA A 23 10.27 -6.77 2.59
CA ALA A 23 11.28 -7.20 3.57
C ALA A 23 11.95 -8.51 3.14
N LEU A 24 11.18 -9.50 2.65
CA LEU A 24 11.77 -10.73 2.11
C LEU A 24 12.64 -10.43 0.88
N GLU A 25 12.11 -9.71 -0.12
CA GLU A 25 12.83 -9.41 -1.35
C GLU A 25 14.09 -8.56 -1.07
N ASP A 26 14.05 -7.64 -0.11
CA ASP A 26 15.22 -6.86 0.32
C ASP A 26 16.29 -7.78 0.90
N VAL A 27 15.91 -8.68 1.81
CA VAL A 27 16.85 -9.67 2.37
C VAL A 27 17.44 -10.55 1.27
N LEU A 28 16.63 -11.05 0.34
CA LEU A 28 17.11 -11.89 -0.77
C LEU A 28 18.06 -11.13 -1.71
N THR A 29 17.79 -9.85 -1.95
CA THR A 29 18.58 -8.99 -2.86
C THR A 29 19.87 -8.51 -2.22
N ASN A 30 19.80 -8.08 -0.96
CA ASN A 30 20.87 -7.34 -0.29
C ASN A 30 21.69 -8.19 0.69
N ASN A 31 21.19 -9.33 1.15
CA ASN A 31 21.90 -10.26 2.02
C ASN A 31 22.24 -11.56 1.28
N ARG A 32 23.54 -11.77 1.02
CA ARG A 32 24.03 -13.07 0.49
C ARG A 32 23.96 -14.11 1.59
N GLY A 33 22.97 -14.99 1.53
CA GLY A 33 22.76 -16.07 2.48
C GLY A 33 22.71 -17.46 1.83
N ASP A 34 22.66 -18.49 2.67
CA ASP A 34 22.40 -19.86 2.24
C ASP A 34 20.89 -20.03 1.95
N PHE A 35 20.48 -19.72 0.71
CA PHE A 35 19.09 -19.85 0.28
C PHE A 35 18.57 -21.28 0.37
N THR A 36 19.45 -22.29 0.27
CA THR A 36 19.05 -23.69 0.40
C THR A 36 18.69 -24.02 1.85
N GLY A 37 19.55 -23.63 2.79
CA GLY A 37 19.27 -23.77 4.22
C GLY A 37 18.01 -23.01 4.65
N PHE A 38 17.77 -21.81 4.11
CA PHE A 38 16.53 -21.08 4.36
C PHE A 38 15.30 -21.76 3.78
N ARG A 39 15.40 -22.31 2.57
CA ARG A 39 14.29 -23.05 1.96
C ARG A 39 13.93 -24.27 2.78
N ASP A 40 14.91 -25.06 3.21
CA ASP A 40 14.67 -26.27 4.00
C ASP A 40 14.06 -25.94 5.37
N HIS A 41 14.36 -24.77 5.93
CA HIS A 41 13.69 -24.25 7.12
C HIS A 41 12.21 -23.91 6.84
N TRP A 42 11.92 -23.15 5.78
CA TRP A 42 10.54 -22.78 5.42
C TRP A 42 9.67 -23.98 5.01
N ARG A 43 10.25 -25.05 4.47
CA ARG A 43 9.55 -26.32 4.25
C ARG A 43 9.08 -26.96 5.55
N GLN A 44 9.88 -26.89 6.60
CA GLN A 44 9.45 -27.39 7.91
C GLN A 44 8.29 -26.55 8.45
N VAL A 45 8.34 -25.22 8.28
CA VAL A 45 7.25 -24.32 8.67
C VAL A 45 5.97 -24.65 7.90
N LEU A 46 6.07 -24.90 6.59
CA LEU A 46 4.97 -25.35 5.75
C LEU A 46 4.38 -26.69 6.22
N ASP A 47 5.21 -27.65 6.57
CA ASP A 47 4.76 -28.95 7.09
C ASP A 47 3.96 -28.80 8.41
N HIS A 48 4.44 -27.95 9.32
CA HIS A 48 3.73 -27.64 10.58
C HIS A 48 2.43 -26.88 10.34
N ALA A 49 2.44 -25.88 9.46
CA ALA A 49 1.25 -25.12 9.11
C ALA A 49 0.17 -26.01 8.47
N ARG A 50 0.56 -26.95 7.59
CA ARG A 50 -0.34 -27.95 6.99
C ARG A 50 -0.86 -28.96 8.01
N ALA A 51 -0.09 -29.25 9.06
CA ALA A 51 -0.51 -30.11 10.17
C ALA A 51 -1.38 -29.39 11.22
N GLY A 52 -1.53 -28.06 11.12
CA GLY A 52 -2.22 -27.24 12.13
C GLY A 52 -1.43 -27.08 13.44
N ASP A 53 -0.12 -27.35 13.43
CA ASP A 53 0.75 -27.20 14.59
C ASP A 53 1.28 -25.76 14.70
N PHE A 54 0.42 -24.86 15.18
CA PHE A 54 0.77 -23.45 15.36
C PHE A 54 1.90 -23.24 16.39
N ALA A 55 2.00 -24.10 17.41
CA ALA A 55 3.11 -24.04 18.34
C ALA A 55 4.44 -24.38 17.63
N GLY A 56 4.42 -25.37 16.73
CA GLY A 56 5.53 -25.73 15.85
C GLY A 56 5.90 -24.62 14.87
N VAL A 57 4.92 -23.90 14.29
CA VAL A 57 5.16 -22.70 13.46
C VAL A 57 5.84 -21.62 14.29
N MET A 58 5.27 -21.23 15.43
CA MET A 58 5.81 -20.16 16.29
C MET A 58 7.21 -20.47 16.83
N GLN A 59 7.45 -21.72 17.23
CA GLN A 59 8.74 -22.14 17.77
C GLN A 59 9.85 -22.11 16.70
N ARG A 60 9.51 -22.44 15.45
CA ARG A 60 10.48 -22.47 14.34
C ARG A 60 10.72 -21.11 13.74
N GLU A 61 9.66 -20.32 13.60
CA GLU A 61 9.79 -18.93 13.23
C GLU A 61 10.56 -18.14 14.28
N GLY A 62 10.43 -18.51 15.57
CA GLY A 62 11.36 -18.27 16.70
C GLY A 62 11.84 -16.83 16.97
N ARG A 63 11.42 -15.89 16.12
CA ARG A 63 11.98 -14.55 15.89
C ARG A 63 10.96 -13.63 15.21
N VAL A 64 9.97 -14.16 14.49
CA VAL A 64 8.85 -13.37 13.93
C VAL A 64 7.75 -13.14 14.98
N ASN A 65 7.53 -14.06 15.94
CA ASN A 65 6.62 -13.87 17.08
C ASN A 65 5.22 -13.31 16.73
N LEU A 66 4.76 -13.49 15.48
CA LEU A 66 3.44 -13.05 15.02
C LEU A 66 2.45 -14.19 15.22
N VAL A 67 1.35 -13.90 15.94
CA VAL A 67 0.24 -14.85 16.10
C VAL A 67 -0.41 -15.14 14.74
N ASP A 68 -0.47 -14.13 13.88
CA ASP A 68 -1.05 -14.17 12.55
C ASP A 68 0.05 -14.26 11.47
N PRO A 69 -0.23 -14.84 10.28
CA PRO A 69 0.73 -14.84 9.19
C PRO A 69 1.02 -13.41 8.70
N PRO A 70 2.21 -13.13 8.13
CA PRO A 70 2.55 -11.79 7.66
C PRO A 70 1.63 -11.23 6.55
N GLU A 71 0.98 -12.11 5.80
CA GLU A 71 0.03 -11.77 4.73
C GLU A 71 -1.13 -12.78 4.74
N GLY A 72 -2.36 -12.29 4.52
CA GLY A 72 -3.57 -13.11 4.48
C GLY A 72 -3.91 -13.78 5.82
N THR A 73 -4.69 -14.87 5.74
CA THR A 73 -5.18 -15.60 6.93
C THR A 73 -4.55 -17.00 7.09
N SER A 74 -3.61 -17.39 6.21
CA SER A 74 -3.04 -18.74 6.18
C SER A 74 -1.51 -18.79 6.22
N TRP A 75 -0.98 -19.28 7.34
CA TRP A 75 0.45 -19.61 7.48
C TRP A 75 0.93 -20.61 6.42
N ALA A 76 0.07 -21.55 6.01
CA ALA A 76 0.43 -22.53 4.97
C ALA A 76 0.62 -21.86 3.61
N ARG A 77 -0.25 -20.91 3.24
CA ARG A 77 -0.12 -20.15 1.98
C ARG A 77 1.10 -19.25 1.99
N TRP A 78 1.38 -18.61 3.11
CA TRP A 78 2.57 -17.78 3.28
C TRP A 78 3.85 -18.63 3.14
N ALA A 79 3.98 -19.71 3.90
CA ALA A 79 5.15 -20.58 3.85
C ALA A 79 5.34 -21.25 2.48
N GLU A 80 4.24 -21.62 1.81
CA GLU A 80 4.26 -22.12 0.43
C GLU A 80 4.84 -21.09 -0.54
N TRP A 81 4.43 -19.83 -0.44
CA TRP A 81 5.01 -18.77 -1.25
C TRP A 81 6.50 -18.57 -0.98
N VAL A 82 6.92 -18.55 0.29
CA VAL A 82 8.35 -18.37 0.63
C VAL A 82 9.20 -19.53 0.08
N ASP A 83 8.74 -20.79 0.21
CA ASP A 83 9.42 -21.96 -0.38
C ASP A 83 9.52 -21.86 -1.92
N LEU A 84 8.44 -21.46 -2.58
CA LEU A 84 8.43 -21.24 -4.04
C LEU A 84 9.42 -20.15 -4.44
N ARG A 85 9.41 -19.02 -3.74
CA ARG A 85 10.27 -17.89 -4.05
C ARG A 85 11.75 -18.19 -3.82
N LEU A 86 12.09 -18.88 -2.72
CA LEU A 86 13.45 -19.35 -2.46
C LEU A 86 13.91 -20.39 -3.49
N THR A 87 12.99 -21.24 -3.95
CA THR A 87 13.28 -22.21 -5.03
C THR A 87 13.57 -21.51 -6.35
N GLU A 88 12.77 -20.51 -6.71
CA GLU A 88 12.96 -19.70 -7.91
C GLU A 88 14.30 -18.96 -7.89
N VAL A 89 14.61 -18.24 -6.80
CA VAL A 89 15.88 -17.50 -6.66
C VAL A 89 17.10 -18.41 -6.64
N ALA A 90 17.00 -19.61 -6.04
CA ALA A 90 18.08 -20.58 -6.05
C ALA A 90 18.33 -21.16 -7.46
N ALA A 91 17.27 -21.33 -8.27
CA ALA A 91 17.36 -21.82 -9.63
C ALA A 91 17.84 -20.73 -10.62
N ASP A 92 17.33 -19.51 -10.46
CA ASP A 92 17.67 -18.35 -11.26
C ASP A 92 17.74 -17.08 -10.39
N PRO A 93 18.96 -16.71 -9.93
CA PRO A 93 19.16 -15.48 -9.16
C PRO A 93 18.83 -14.19 -9.91
N SER A 94 18.68 -14.22 -11.25
CA SER A 94 18.31 -13.04 -12.03
C SER A 94 16.84 -12.62 -11.82
N THR A 95 16.03 -13.47 -11.20
CA THR A 95 14.64 -13.20 -10.85
C THR A 95 14.47 -12.29 -9.62
N LEU A 96 15.57 -11.95 -8.92
CA LEU A 96 15.53 -11.05 -7.76
C LEU A 96 14.99 -9.68 -8.13
N ALA A 97 14.11 -9.13 -7.29
CA ALA A 97 13.60 -7.78 -7.48
C ALA A 97 14.76 -6.77 -7.41
N PRO A 98 14.82 -5.77 -8.30
CA PRO A 98 15.91 -4.80 -8.31
C PRO A 98 15.74 -3.74 -7.21
N LEU A 99 15.85 -4.17 -5.94
CA LEU A 99 15.71 -3.29 -4.79
C LEU A 99 17.03 -2.60 -4.43
N PRO A 100 17.06 -1.27 -4.30
CA PRO A 100 18.23 -0.52 -3.86
C PRO A 100 18.49 -0.79 -2.37
N ARG A 101 19.78 -0.87 -1.99
CA ARG A 101 20.19 -1.00 -0.57
C ARG A 101 19.74 0.16 0.33
N HIS A 102 19.58 1.33 -0.27
CA HIS A 102 19.11 2.54 0.36
C HIS A 102 18.01 3.08 -0.53
N PRO A 103 16.76 2.62 -0.37
CA PRO A 103 15.66 3.19 -1.14
C PRO A 103 15.62 4.70 -0.85
N PRO A 104 15.49 5.56 -1.89
CA PRO A 104 15.21 6.97 -1.64
C PRO A 104 13.93 7.10 -0.81
N SER A 105 13.67 8.27 -0.27
CA SER A 105 12.45 8.48 0.52
C SER A 105 11.21 8.57 -0.39
N PRO A 106 10.02 8.16 0.06
CA PRO A 106 8.79 8.26 -0.73
C PRO A 106 8.44 9.73 -1.04
N ILE A 107 7.70 9.94 -2.14
CA ILE A 107 7.08 11.24 -2.41
C ILE A 107 5.84 11.36 -1.54
N VAL A 108 5.68 12.50 -0.87
CA VAL A 108 4.54 12.78 0.01
C VAL A 108 3.74 13.95 -0.56
N ARG A 109 2.41 13.79 -0.63
CA ARG A 109 1.45 14.76 -1.16
C ARG A 109 0.46 15.17 -0.08
N GLU A 110 0.72 16.29 0.58
CA GLU A 110 -0.11 16.81 1.65
C GLU A 110 -1.10 17.87 1.13
N GLY A 111 -2.31 17.88 1.68
CA GLY A 111 -3.31 18.90 1.48
C GLY A 111 -3.58 19.68 2.76
N LEU A 112 -3.16 20.94 2.81
CA LEU A 112 -3.48 21.83 3.92
C LEU A 112 -4.77 22.60 3.62
N LEU A 113 -5.84 22.21 4.30
CA LEU A 113 -7.14 22.87 4.22
C LEU A 113 -7.24 23.95 5.31
N ASP A 114 -7.78 25.12 4.97
CA ASP A 114 -8.09 26.13 5.99
C ASP A 114 -9.07 25.55 7.02
N PRO A 115 -8.80 25.64 8.34
CA PRO A 115 -9.70 25.11 9.37
C PRO A 115 -11.15 25.61 9.28
N ALA A 116 -11.36 26.87 8.87
CA ALA A 116 -12.70 27.43 8.69
C ALA A 116 -13.43 26.80 7.49
N GLU A 117 -12.70 26.50 6.42
CA GLU A 117 -13.22 25.80 5.25
C GLU A 117 -13.51 24.33 5.59
N GLN A 118 -12.63 23.67 6.35
CA GLN A 118 -12.84 22.30 6.80
C GLN A 118 -14.15 22.15 7.59
N GLU A 119 -14.43 23.08 8.51
CA GLU A 119 -15.69 23.09 9.26
C GLU A 119 -16.91 23.36 8.38
N THR A 120 -16.78 24.28 7.42
CA THR A 120 -17.85 24.57 6.45
C THR A 120 -18.17 23.35 5.60
N VAL A 121 -17.16 22.68 5.06
CA VAL A 121 -17.31 21.45 4.26
C VAL A 121 -17.94 20.33 5.08
N ARG A 122 -17.51 20.12 6.33
CA ARG A 122 -18.13 19.13 7.23
C ARG A 122 -19.61 19.38 7.42
N ARG A 123 -20.02 20.63 7.63
CA ARG A 123 -21.43 20.99 7.80
C ARG A 123 -22.24 20.72 6.54
N VAL A 124 -21.73 21.13 5.37
CA VAL A 124 -22.39 20.88 4.09
C VAL A 124 -22.54 19.38 3.82
N LEU A 125 -21.49 18.59 4.06
CA LEU A 125 -21.52 17.15 3.85
C LEU A 125 -22.40 16.41 4.88
N ALA A 126 -22.61 16.97 6.07
CA ALA A 126 -23.52 16.40 7.07
C ALA A 126 -25.01 16.56 6.67
N GLU A 127 -25.33 17.58 5.88
CA GLU A 127 -26.69 17.86 5.39
C GLU A 127 -26.94 17.30 3.98
N ALA A 128 -25.88 17.05 3.21
CA ALA A 128 -25.97 16.53 1.86
C ALA A 128 -26.24 15.01 1.85
N PRO A 129 -27.04 14.51 0.87
CA PRO A 129 -27.11 13.08 0.62
C PRO A 129 -25.73 12.59 0.15
N LEU A 130 -25.08 11.77 0.98
CA LEU A 130 -23.82 11.14 0.61
C LEU A 130 -24.08 10.09 -0.48
N PRO A 131 -23.16 9.94 -1.45
CA PRO A 131 -23.33 8.95 -2.50
C PRO A 131 -23.32 7.53 -1.93
N GLU A 132 -23.96 6.62 -2.66
CA GLU A 132 -23.82 5.20 -2.37
C GLU A 132 -22.38 4.77 -2.64
N LEU A 133 -21.71 4.23 -1.62
CA LEU A 133 -20.32 3.80 -1.74
C LEU A 133 -20.27 2.39 -2.34
N ALA A 134 -19.48 2.23 -3.40
CA ALA A 134 -19.20 0.92 -3.98
C ALA A 134 -18.25 0.08 -3.09
N GLY A 135 -17.45 0.72 -2.23
CA GLY A 135 -16.48 0.08 -1.34
C GLY A 135 -16.68 0.40 0.15
N ARG A 136 -15.73 -0.07 0.97
CA ARG A 136 -15.60 0.33 2.37
C ARG A 136 -15.12 1.78 2.47
N ARG A 137 -14.17 2.19 1.65
CA ARG A 137 -13.77 3.60 1.50
C ARG A 137 -13.91 4.06 0.06
N ASP A 138 -14.18 5.35 -0.07
CA ASP A 138 -14.27 6.02 -1.36
C ASP A 138 -13.66 7.42 -1.28
N TYR A 139 -13.29 7.97 -2.43
CA TYR A 139 -12.62 9.25 -2.55
C TYR A 139 -13.29 10.15 -3.58
N LEU A 140 -13.72 11.32 -3.10
CA LEU A 140 -14.33 12.35 -3.93
C LEU A 140 -13.42 13.57 -3.95
N VAL A 141 -13.44 14.28 -5.07
CA VAL A 141 -12.80 15.59 -5.22
C VAL A 141 -13.91 16.55 -5.58
N LEU A 142 -14.10 17.54 -4.72
CA LEU A 142 -15.07 18.62 -4.89
C LEU A 142 -14.33 19.90 -5.22
N GLU A 143 -14.96 20.82 -5.95
CA GLU A 143 -14.38 22.12 -6.27
C GLU A 143 -15.15 23.26 -5.56
N ALA A 144 -14.40 24.14 -4.91
CA ALA A 144 -14.91 25.33 -4.25
C ALA A 144 -14.84 26.56 -5.18
N PRO A 145 -15.70 27.56 -5.00
CA PRO A 145 -15.70 28.77 -5.84
C PRO A 145 -14.47 29.67 -5.60
N HIS A 146 -13.76 29.47 -4.49
CA HIS A 146 -12.58 30.21 -4.08
C HIS A 146 -11.46 29.27 -3.60
N THR A 147 -10.26 29.81 -3.41
CA THR A 147 -9.13 29.05 -2.85
C THR A 147 -9.41 28.68 -1.40
N ILE A 148 -9.30 27.39 -1.09
CA ILE A 148 -9.65 26.81 0.23
C ILE A 148 -8.44 26.29 0.99
N GLY A 149 -7.28 26.21 0.34
CA GLY A 149 -6.09 25.62 0.95
C GLY A 149 -4.90 25.58 0.01
N VAL A 150 -3.92 24.77 0.40
CA VAL A 150 -2.65 24.58 -0.32
C VAL A 150 -2.38 23.08 -0.47
N ALA A 151 -2.14 22.63 -1.70
CA ALA A 151 -1.55 21.33 -1.98
C ALA A 151 -0.03 21.44 -1.90
N ARG A 152 0.60 20.53 -1.18
CA ARG A 152 2.04 20.44 -0.97
C ARG A 152 2.55 19.11 -1.50
N GLN A 153 3.60 19.15 -2.30
CA GLN A 153 4.34 17.96 -2.67
C GLN A 153 5.76 18.08 -2.11
N LEU A 154 6.12 17.13 -1.25
CA LEU A 154 7.45 16.97 -0.70
C LEU A 154 8.14 15.80 -1.40
N ASP A 155 9.18 16.12 -2.15
CA ASP A 155 10.17 15.14 -2.57
C ASP A 155 11.15 14.94 -1.40
N ARG A 156 10.96 13.87 -0.63
CA ARG A 156 11.83 13.57 0.52
C ARG A 156 13.25 13.14 0.11
N ALA A 157 13.49 12.79 -1.16
CA ALA A 157 14.83 12.44 -1.63
C ALA A 157 15.67 13.71 -1.86
N THR A 158 15.08 14.77 -2.41
CA THR A 158 15.76 16.05 -2.66
C THR A 158 15.54 17.08 -1.55
N GLY A 159 14.55 16.87 -0.68
CA GLY A 159 14.07 17.84 0.30
C GLY A 159 13.30 19.00 -0.33
N GLN A 160 12.97 18.93 -1.62
CA GLN A 160 12.22 19.97 -2.31
C GLN A 160 10.76 19.92 -1.91
N VAL A 161 10.22 21.10 -1.60
CA VAL A 161 8.79 21.30 -1.32
C VAL A 161 8.23 22.20 -2.42
N SER A 162 7.15 21.75 -3.05
CA SER A 162 6.33 22.61 -3.91
C SER A 162 4.98 22.84 -3.24
N GLU A 163 4.51 24.08 -3.27
CA GLU A 163 3.24 24.48 -2.67
C GLU A 163 2.38 25.17 -3.74
N ARG A 164 1.10 24.79 -3.83
CA ARG A 164 0.15 25.37 -4.79
C ARG A 164 -1.18 25.65 -4.12
N PRO A 165 -1.69 26.90 -4.18
CA PRO A 165 -3.06 27.20 -3.77
C PRO A 165 -4.05 26.35 -4.58
N THR A 166 -5.07 25.82 -3.91
CA THR A 166 -6.06 24.95 -4.55
C THR A 166 -7.49 25.33 -4.16
N ARG A 167 -8.41 25.06 -5.08
CA ARG A 167 -9.86 25.13 -4.88
C ARG A 167 -10.49 23.75 -4.67
N ARG A 168 -9.68 22.69 -4.78
CA ARG A 168 -10.15 21.31 -4.77
C ARG A 168 -10.06 20.73 -3.38
N ILE A 169 -11.12 20.05 -2.95
CA ILE A 169 -11.24 19.40 -1.65
C ILE A 169 -11.32 17.90 -1.89
N GLY A 170 -10.34 17.17 -1.39
CA GLY A 170 -10.39 15.71 -1.27
C GLY A 170 -11.24 15.31 -0.07
N VAL A 171 -12.23 14.46 -0.30
CA VAL A 171 -13.17 13.95 0.70
C VAL A 171 -13.07 12.44 0.73
N VAL A 172 -12.73 11.90 1.90
CA VAL A 172 -12.72 10.44 2.11
C VAL A 172 -13.96 10.04 2.87
N LEU A 173 -14.73 9.16 2.25
CA LEU A 173 -15.94 8.59 2.83
C LEU A 173 -15.64 7.16 3.30
N GLU A 174 -16.21 6.77 4.44
CA GLU A 174 -16.15 5.39 4.93
C GLU A 174 -17.57 4.87 5.17
N ARG A 175 -17.86 3.67 4.64
CA ARG A 175 -19.09 2.93 4.87
C ARG A 175 -18.92 1.96 6.03
N ARG A 176 -19.60 2.23 7.15
CA ARG A 176 -19.81 1.25 8.23
C ARG A 176 -21.29 0.89 8.29
N ASP A 177 -21.94 1.14 9.42
CA ASP A 177 -23.40 1.09 9.57
C ASP A 177 -24.09 2.32 8.92
N SER A 178 -23.31 3.37 8.70
CA SER A 178 -23.67 4.58 7.96
C SER A 178 -22.45 5.08 7.17
N VAL A 179 -22.69 5.98 6.22
CA VAL A 179 -21.61 6.68 5.50
C VAL A 179 -21.15 7.88 6.33
N ARG A 180 -19.84 8.01 6.53
CA ARG A 180 -19.24 9.15 7.26
C ARG A 180 -18.05 9.72 6.53
N VAL A 181 -17.80 11.02 6.71
CA VAL A 181 -16.57 11.68 6.26
C VAL A 181 -15.48 11.38 7.28
N VAL A 182 -14.45 10.64 6.87
CA VAL A 182 -13.31 10.29 7.75
C VAL A 182 -12.10 11.17 7.54
N ASN A 183 -11.98 11.83 6.40
CA ASN A 183 -10.90 12.74 6.11
C ASN A 183 -11.31 13.83 5.12
N LEU A 184 -10.70 15.01 5.26
CA LEU A 184 -10.83 16.16 4.38
C LEU A 184 -9.45 16.78 4.22
N HIS A 185 -9.02 17.00 2.98
CA HIS A 185 -7.74 17.64 2.67
C HIS A 185 -7.85 18.51 1.42
N ALA A 186 -6.93 19.46 1.27
CA ALA A 186 -6.80 20.22 0.05
C ALA A 186 -6.20 19.31 -1.05
N ALA A 187 -6.94 19.04 -2.12
CA ALA A 187 -6.51 18.16 -3.20
C ALA A 187 -5.66 18.93 -4.22
N ASP A 188 -4.80 18.21 -4.96
CA ASP A 188 -3.90 18.81 -5.93
C ASP A 188 -4.64 19.66 -6.97
N ALA A 189 -4.18 20.91 -7.11
CA ALA A 189 -4.75 21.91 -8.01
C ALA A 189 -4.53 21.55 -9.49
N GLU A 190 -3.42 20.89 -9.80
CA GLU A 190 -2.95 20.63 -11.18
C GLU A 190 -2.51 19.18 -11.31
N ALA A 191 -3.42 18.26 -10.95
CA ALA A 191 -3.25 16.84 -11.25
C ALA A 191 -2.85 16.68 -12.73
N VAL A 192 -1.77 15.93 -12.98
CA VAL A 192 -1.20 15.72 -14.32
C VAL A 192 -2.21 15.03 -15.24
N VAL A 193 -3.04 14.15 -14.67
CA VAL A 193 -4.24 13.60 -15.31
C VAL A 193 -5.45 14.16 -14.58
N PRO A 194 -6.50 14.65 -15.29
CA PRO A 194 -7.69 15.11 -14.61
C PRO A 194 -8.33 13.97 -13.77
N PRO A 195 -8.68 14.19 -12.48
CA PRO A 195 -9.21 13.14 -11.62
C PRO A 195 -10.47 12.45 -12.18
N GLU A 196 -11.27 13.17 -12.96
CA GLU A 196 -12.42 12.65 -13.68
C GLU A 196 -12.04 11.60 -14.71
N GLU A 197 -10.97 11.80 -15.48
CA GLU A 197 -10.49 10.82 -16.47
C GLU A 197 -10.01 9.54 -15.77
N VAL A 198 -9.34 9.69 -14.62
CA VAL A 198 -8.94 8.55 -13.79
C VAL A 198 -10.17 7.79 -13.29
N ARG A 199 -11.21 8.49 -12.80
CA ARG A 199 -12.43 7.83 -12.31
C ARG A 199 -13.24 7.17 -13.42
N GLU A 200 -13.24 7.73 -14.62
CA GLU A 200 -13.93 7.15 -15.76
C GLU A 200 -13.25 5.85 -16.22
N ARG A 201 -11.91 5.83 -16.22
CA ARG A 201 -11.13 4.69 -16.71
C ARG A 201 -10.83 3.63 -15.64
N TRP A 202 -10.48 4.06 -14.43
CA TRP A 202 -10.12 3.23 -13.29
C TRP A 202 -10.88 3.66 -12.02
N PRO A 203 -12.21 3.48 -12.01
CA PRO A 203 -13.05 3.92 -10.90
C PRO A 203 -12.67 3.28 -9.56
N VAL A 204 -12.30 2.00 -9.54
CA VAL A 204 -11.97 1.29 -8.30
C VAL A 204 -10.62 1.73 -7.77
N LEU A 205 -9.63 1.95 -8.64
CA LEU A 205 -8.30 2.44 -8.30
C LEU A 205 -8.37 3.85 -7.72
N GLY A 206 -9.09 4.76 -8.40
CA GLY A 206 -9.30 6.12 -7.91
C GLY A 206 -9.92 6.16 -6.51
N ALA A 207 -10.95 5.32 -6.29
CA ALA A 207 -11.61 5.19 -5.00
C ALA A 207 -10.70 4.56 -3.93
N ALA A 208 -9.95 3.51 -4.28
CA ALA A 208 -9.08 2.80 -3.35
C ALA A 208 -7.88 3.66 -2.92
N PHE A 209 -7.25 4.37 -3.87
CA PHE A 209 -6.01 5.09 -3.62
C PHE A 209 -6.25 6.32 -2.77
N GLY A 210 -7.18 7.18 -3.19
CA GLY A 210 -7.57 8.33 -2.38
C GLY A 210 -8.37 7.94 -1.12
N GLY A 211 -8.94 6.74 -1.06
CA GLY A 211 -9.74 6.29 0.09
C GLY A 211 -8.91 5.66 1.21
N TRP A 212 -7.99 4.76 0.87
CA TRP A 212 -7.15 4.04 1.82
C TRP A 212 -5.81 4.72 2.06
N PHE A 213 -5.21 5.28 1.03
CA PHE A 213 -3.89 5.91 1.07
C PHE A 213 -4.03 7.43 1.07
N SER A 214 -4.98 7.96 1.84
CA SER A 214 -5.23 9.40 1.98
C SER A 214 -4.44 10.00 3.14
N GLN A 215 -4.21 11.32 3.10
CA GLN A 215 -3.59 12.08 4.19
C GLN A 215 -4.29 11.81 5.54
N ASN A 216 -3.59 11.76 6.67
CA ASN A 216 -4.13 11.44 8.02
C ASN A 216 -4.64 10.00 8.22
N LEU A 217 -4.80 9.20 7.16
CA LEU A 217 -5.01 7.75 7.29
C LEU A 217 -3.70 6.98 7.24
N VAL A 218 -2.66 7.56 6.65
CA VAL A 218 -1.27 7.07 6.72
C VAL A 218 -0.55 7.92 7.77
N PRO A 219 -0.28 7.40 8.99
CA PRO A 219 0.55 8.10 9.97
C PRO A 219 1.93 8.42 9.37
N GLU A 220 2.53 9.56 9.72
CA GLU A 220 3.83 9.99 9.16
C GLU A 220 4.97 8.99 9.40
N GLU A 221 4.84 8.16 10.44
CA GLU A 221 5.78 7.11 10.85
C GLU A 221 5.43 5.74 10.25
N ASP A 222 4.19 5.54 9.77
CA ASP A 222 3.69 4.25 9.32
C ASP A 222 3.69 4.17 7.79
N SER A 223 4.44 3.21 7.27
CA SER A 223 4.49 2.85 5.85
C SER A 223 3.07 2.64 5.27
N PRO A 224 2.81 2.96 3.98
CA PRO A 224 1.51 2.72 3.32
C PRO A 224 1.01 1.28 3.45
N TRP A 225 1.92 0.36 3.80
CA TRP A 225 1.65 -1.03 4.06
C TRP A 225 0.45 -1.29 4.99
N TRP A 226 0.33 -0.59 6.11
CA TRP A 226 -0.79 -0.83 7.05
C TRP A 226 -2.15 -0.48 6.45
N GLN A 227 -2.21 0.57 5.63
CA GLN A 227 -3.44 0.92 4.92
C GLN A 227 -3.77 -0.10 3.83
N GLN A 228 -2.75 -0.69 3.20
CA GLN A 228 -2.94 -1.79 2.27
C GLN A 228 -3.52 -3.03 2.95
N VAL A 229 -2.97 -3.44 4.10
CA VAL A 229 -3.53 -4.56 4.89
C VAL A 229 -4.98 -4.26 5.27
N GLY A 230 -5.25 -3.08 5.82
CA GLY A 230 -6.61 -2.68 6.20
C GLY A 230 -7.59 -2.67 5.02
N MET A 231 -7.14 -2.31 3.81
CA MET A 231 -7.93 -2.40 2.59
C MET A 231 -8.24 -3.84 2.23
N LEU A 232 -7.22 -4.71 2.22
CA LEU A 232 -7.36 -6.12 1.88
C LEU A 232 -8.30 -6.85 2.87
N GLU A 233 -8.24 -6.51 4.16
CA GLU A 233 -9.10 -7.06 5.22
C GLU A 233 -10.53 -6.53 5.23
N GLN A 234 -10.81 -5.35 4.67
CA GLN A 234 -12.15 -4.73 4.80
C GLN A 234 -12.92 -4.57 3.48
N GLU A 235 -12.26 -4.55 2.33
CA GLU A 235 -12.96 -4.51 1.03
C GLU A 235 -13.49 -5.89 0.64
N THR A 236 -14.51 -5.95 -0.23
CA THR A 236 -15.04 -7.22 -0.72
C THR A 236 -14.10 -7.85 -1.75
N ASP A 237 -14.14 -9.17 -1.87
CA ASP A 237 -13.32 -9.92 -2.83
C ASP A 237 -13.60 -9.47 -4.28
N GLU A 238 -14.86 -9.17 -4.61
CA GLU A 238 -15.23 -8.67 -5.94
C GLU A 238 -14.57 -7.32 -6.24
N ARG A 239 -14.51 -6.43 -5.24
CA ARG A 239 -13.90 -5.11 -5.42
C ARG A 239 -12.39 -5.21 -5.48
N LEU A 240 -11.78 -6.07 -4.67
CA LEU A 240 -10.35 -6.33 -4.75
C LEU A 240 -9.98 -6.92 -6.12
N ALA A 241 -10.76 -7.87 -6.64
CA ALA A 241 -10.54 -8.43 -7.98
C ALA A 241 -10.60 -7.36 -9.08
N LEU A 242 -11.56 -6.44 -9.02
CA LEU A 242 -11.62 -5.28 -9.93
C LEU A 242 -10.40 -4.37 -9.77
N LEU A 243 -9.99 -4.06 -8.54
CA LEU A 243 -8.79 -3.27 -8.26
C LEU A 243 -7.54 -3.92 -8.87
N ALA A 244 -7.35 -5.23 -8.72
CA ALA A 244 -6.22 -5.94 -9.31
C ALA A 244 -6.23 -5.89 -10.85
N ALA A 245 -7.41 -5.97 -11.47
CA ALA A 245 -7.57 -5.82 -12.92
C ALA A 245 -7.21 -4.39 -13.38
N GLU A 246 -7.69 -3.36 -12.69
CA GLU A 246 -7.38 -1.96 -12.99
C GLU A 246 -5.89 -1.65 -12.78
N ILE A 247 -5.26 -2.18 -11.73
CA ILE A 247 -3.81 -2.10 -11.53
C ILE A 247 -3.07 -2.75 -12.68
N THR A 248 -3.54 -3.90 -13.18
CA THR A 248 -2.92 -4.59 -14.32
C THR A 248 -3.02 -3.76 -15.60
N ASP A 249 -4.15 -3.10 -15.86
CA ASP A 249 -4.30 -2.17 -16.98
C ASP A 249 -3.39 -0.94 -16.83
N LEU A 250 -3.35 -0.33 -15.64
CA LEU A 250 -2.47 0.80 -15.33
C LEU A 250 -1.00 0.45 -15.59
N LEU A 251 -0.57 -0.77 -15.22
CA LEU A 251 0.80 -1.23 -15.41
C LEU A 251 1.19 -1.44 -16.88
N THR A 252 0.26 -1.33 -17.84
CA THR A 252 0.60 -1.32 -19.27
C THR A 252 1.11 0.05 -19.75
N LEU A 253 0.90 1.11 -18.98
CA LEU A 253 1.38 2.45 -19.29
C LEU A 253 2.88 2.59 -19.03
N ASP A 254 3.46 3.64 -19.62
CA ASP A 254 4.82 4.06 -19.32
C ASP A 254 4.94 4.56 -17.87
N ASP A 255 6.16 4.55 -17.34
CA ASP A 255 6.43 4.85 -15.94
C ASP A 255 5.89 6.23 -15.53
N SER A 256 6.16 7.28 -16.32
CA SER A 256 5.67 8.64 -16.06
C SER A 256 4.15 8.72 -15.96
N ASP A 257 3.43 7.94 -16.77
CA ASP A 257 1.98 7.95 -16.81
C ASP A 257 1.40 7.20 -15.61
N VAL A 258 2.04 6.12 -15.16
CA VAL A 258 1.68 5.44 -13.91
C VAL A 258 1.80 6.41 -12.73
N HIS A 259 2.91 7.12 -12.61
CA HIS A 259 3.13 8.13 -11.57
C HIS A 259 2.06 9.23 -11.62
N ALA A 260 1.75 9.74 -12.83
CA ALA A 260 0.73 10.76 -13.03
C ALA A 260 -0.68 10.29 -12.62
N VAL A 261 -1.08 9.07 -12.99
CA VAL A 261 -2.39 8.50 -12.63
C VAL A 261 -2.49 8.27 -11.12
N VAL A 262 -1.45 7.71 -10.47
CA VAL A 262 -1.45 7.46 -9.03
C VAL A 262 -1.53 8.75 -8.22
N ALA A 263 -0.82 9.80 -8.65
CA ALA A 263 -0.95 11.13 -8.06
C ALA A 263 -2.39 11.66 -8.21
N SER A 264 -2.96 11.54 -9.40
CA SER A 264 -4.30 12.04 -9.73
C SER A 264 -5.42 11.25 -9.04
N ALA A 265 -5.18 9.99 -8.70
CA ALA A 265 -6.04 9.14 -7.88
C ALA A 265 -6.10 9.57 -6.40
N GLY A 266 -5.32 10.57 -5.97
CA GLY A 266 -5.32 11.09 -4.61
C GLY A 266 -4.45 10.31 -3.63
N CYS A 267 -3.47 9.55 -4.13
CA CYS A 267 -2.54 8.80 -3.28
C CYS A 267 -1.58 9.77 -2.54
N TYR A 268 -1.70 9.79 -1.21
CA TYR A 268 -0.93 10.64 -0.31
C TYR A 268 0.56 10.32 -0.33
N VAL A 269 0.90 9.04 -0.31
CA VAL A 269 2.27 8.57 -0.21
C VAL A 269 2.55 7.66 -1.39
N GLU A 270 3.57 8.00 -2.15
CA GLU A 270 3.98 7.22 -3.30
C GLU A 270 5.23 6.42 -2.94
N PRO A 271 5.14 5.08 -2.96
CA PRO A 271 6.29 4.24 -2.73
C PRO A 271 7.34 4.45 -3.80
N VAL A 272 8.58 4.35 -3.38
CA VAL A 272 9.80 4.52 -4.19
C VAL A 272 9.81 3.64 -5.43
N HIS A 273 9.31 2.42 -5.28
CA HIS A 273 9.20 1.44 -6.35
C HIS A 273 7.75 1.27 -6.77
N LEU A 274 7.09 2.37 -7.15
CA LEU A 274 5.64 2.42 -7.39
C LEU A 274 5.16 1.23 -8.25
N ARG A 275 5.81 0.95 -9.38
CA ARG A 275 5.44 -0.17 -10.24
C ARG A 275 5.54 -1.54 -9.55
N LEU A 276 6.62 -1.80 -8.79
CA LEU A 276 6.77 -3.04 -8.03
C LEU A 276 5.71 -3.13 -6.92
N TRP A 277 5.45 -2.02 -6.23
CA TRP A 277 4.44 -1.96 -5.20
C TRP A 277 3.03 -2.27 -5.75
N LEU A 278 2.68 -1.69 -6.90
CA LEU A 278 1.44 -1.99 -7.63
C LEU A 278 1.36 -3.47 -8.03
N GLN A 279 2.42 -4.02 -8.61
CA GLN A 279 2.50 -5.44 -8.97
C GLN A 279 2.30 -6.35 -7.76
N TRP A 280 2.93 -6.03 -6.63
CA TRP A 280 2.77 -6.78 -5.39
C TRP A 280 1.38 -6.63 -4.79
N MET A 281 0.75 -5.46 -4.91
CA MET A 281 -0.64 -5.27 -4.50
C MET A 281 -1.59 -6.15 -5.30
N ALA A 282 -1.50 -6.15 -6.63
CA ALA A 282 -2.33 -7.01 -7.47
C ALA A 282 -2.08 -8.50 -7.18
N TRP A 283 -0.82 -8.89 -6.97
CA TRP A 283 -0.47 -10.26 -6.59
C TRP A 283 -1.08 -10.66 -5.23
N ARG A 284 -1.01 -9.81 -4.19
CA ARG A 284 -1.57 -10.09 -2.86
C ARG A 284 -3.07 -10.35 -2.91
N ILE A 285 -3.78 -9.55 -3.69
CA ILE A 285 -5.22 -9.71 -3.90
C ILE A 285 -5.53 -11.08 -4.49
N GLY A 286 -4.74 -11.53 -5.48
CA GLY A 286 -4.99 -12.80 -6.16
C GLY A 286 -4.44 -14.05 -5.47
N TYR A 287 -3.46 -13.89 -4.57
CA TYR A 287 -2.73 -15.03 -4.00
C TYR A 287 -3.17 -15.42 -2.59
N PHE A 288 -3.51 -14.45 -1.75
CA PHE A 288 -3.87 -14.69 -0.34
C PHE A 288 -5.36 -14.55 -0.09
N ASP A 289 -5.85 -15.35 0.85
CA ASP A 289 -7.17 -15.19 1.44
C ASP A 289 -7.08 -14.11 2.54
N TRP A 290 -7.95 -13.11 2.48
CA TRP A 290 -7.96 -11.98 3.41
C TRP A 290 -9.19 -11.95 4.32
N LYS A 291 -10.05 -12.97 4.23
CA LYS A 291 -11.32 -13.13 4.94
C LYS A 291 -11.42 -14.49 5.61
#